data_AF-A0A848T6J0-F1
#
_entry.id   AF-A0A848T6J0-F1
#
_cell.length_a   1.000
_cell.length_b   1.000
_cell.length_c   1.000
_cell.angle_alpha   90.00
_cell.angle_beta   90.00
_cell.angle_gamma   90.00
#
_symmetry.space_group_name_H-M   'P 1'
#
loop_
_entity.id
_entity.type
_entity.pdbx_description
1 polymer ?
#
loop_
_entity_poly.entity_id
_entity_poly.type
_entity_poly.pdbx_seq_one_letter_code
_entity_poly.pdbx_strand_id
1 'polypeptide(L)'
;MFNILRKKADMISADDALPGRDTAIPTAETHFVYGRPLTPDVPDGMEVAMFGMGCFWGVERMFWKLDGVWLTMVGYAGGHTPNATYQEVCTGRTGHNEVVRVVYDPSVVSYDDLLKVFWEGHDPTQGMRQGNDAGTQYRSGIYTFSDAQKSAAEDSRTMFAPRLKERGFGAITTEIVEAPTFFFAEDYHQ
;
A
#
# COMPACT_ATOMS: atom_id res chain seq x y z
N MET A 1 1.41 -22.94 24.07
CA MET A 1 -0.06 -23.09 23.94
C MET A 1 -0.41 -22.86 22.49
N PHE A 2 -0.95 -23.88 21.81
CA PHE A 2 -1.31 -23.83 20.40
C PHE A 2 -2.54 -22.93 20.23
N ASN A 3 -2.36 -21.74 19.66
CA ASN A 3 -3.47 -20.86 19.30
C ASN A 3 -4.01 -21.28 17.93
N ILE A 4 -4.83 -22.33 17.95
CA ILE A 4 -5.55 -22.85 16.77
C ILE A 4 -6.70 -21.88 16.50
N LEU A 5 -6.63 -21.16 15.36
CA LEU A 5 -7.60 -20.22 14.79
C LEU A 5 -7.47 -18.73 15.23
N ARG A 6 -6.39 -18.07 14.82
CA ARG A 6 -6.31 -16.59 14.76
C ARG A 6 -7.09 -16.10 13.54
N LYS A 7 -7.92 -15.06 13.68
CA LYS A 7 -8.69 -14.51 12.55
C LYS A 7 -7.75 -13.71 11.64
N LYS A 8 -7.95 -13.76 10.32
CA LYS A 8 -7.16 -12.97 9.35
C LYS A 8 -7.19 -11.46 9.59
N ALA A 9 -8.15 -10.98 10.38
CA ALA A 9 -8.31 -9.57 10.74
C ALA A 9 -7.50 -9.15 11.99
N ASP A 10 -6.89 -10.09 12.71
CA ASP A 10 -6.08 -9.77 13.89
C ASP A 10 -4.62 -9.58 13.49
N MET A 11 -4.04 -8.41 13.81
CA MET A 11 -2.62 -8.16 13.51
C MET A 11 -1.72 -9.17 14.23
N ILE A 12 -0.76 -9.74 13.50
CA ILE A 12 0.26 -10.64 14.03
C ILE A 12 1.31 -9.83 14.81
N SER A 13 1.85 -10.40 15.89
CA SER A 13 3.04 -9.84 16.54
C SER A 13 4.30 -10.24 15.76
N ALA A 14 5.39 -9.49 15.95
CA ALA A 14 6.68 -9.82 15.34
C ALA A 14 7.17 -11.24 15.70
N ASP A 15 7.01 -11.65 16.97
CA ASP A 15 7.44 -12.97 17.46
C ASP A 15 6.66 -14.15 16.85
N ASP A 16 5.42 -13.92 16.42
CA ASP A 16 4.55 -14.94 15.82
C ASP A 16 4.55 -14.92 14.28
N ALA A 17 5.24 -13.93 13.68
CA ALA A 17 5.26 -13.73 12.25
C ALA A 17 6.04 -14.85 11.54
N LEU A 18 5.72 -15.08 10.26
CA LEU A 18 6.50 -16.00 9.45
C LEU A 18 7.96 -15.49 9.35
N PRO A 19 8.96 -16.39 9.36
CA PRO A 19 10.37 -16.00 9.33
C PRO A 19 10.79 -15.40 7.99
N GLY A 20 10.08 -15.70 6.90
CA GLY A 20 10.40 -15.19 5.57
C GLY A 20 11.67 -15.79 5.01
N ARG A 21 12.42 -14.97 4.26
CA ARG A 21 13.66 -15.38 3.58
C ARG A 21 14.59 -14.18 3.39
N ASP A 22 15.88 -14.44 3.27
CA ASP A 22 16.89 -13.37 3.04
C ASP A 22 16.93 -12.91 1.56
N THR A 23 16.56 -13.80 0.64
CA THR A 23 16.58 -13.51 -0.80
C THR A 23 15.26 -12.92 -1.25
N ALA A 24 15.31 -11.79 -1.96
CA ALA A 24 14.13 -11.20 -2.60
C ALA A 24 13.45 -12.19 -3.55
N ILE A 25 12.12 -12.14 -3.61
CA ILE A 25 11.36 -12.95 -4.57
C ILE A 25 11.59 -12.41 -5.99
N PRO A 26 11.63 -13.28 -7.01
CA PRO A 26 11.66 -12.83 -8.40
C PRO A 26 10.43 -11.97 -8.71
N THR A 27 10.64 -10.89 -9.46
CA THR A 27 9.59 -9.98 -9.93
C THR A 27 9.81 -9.67 -11.42
N ALA A 28 8.93 -8.88 -12.01
CA ALA A 28 9.07 -8.47 -13.41
C ALA A 28 10.29 -7.56 -13.60
N GLU A 29 10.99 -7.69 -14.73
CA GLU A 29 12.13 -6.82 -15.06
C GLU A 29 11.68 -5.50 -15.72
N THR A 30 10.51 -5.49 -16.33
CA THR A 30 9.98 -4.37 -17.13
C THR A 30 8.54 -4.10 -16.74
N HIS A 31 8.21 -2.83 -16.53
CA HIS A 31 6.86 -2.37 -16.24
C HIS A 31 5.96 -2.57 -17.46
N PHE A 32 4.86 -3.32 -17.30
CA PHE A 32 4.01 -3.75 -18.41
C PHE A 32 3.44 -2.58 -19.24
N VAL A 33 2.96 -1.52 -18.58
CA VAL A 33 2.35 -0.36 -19.26
C VAL A 33 3.39 0.57 -19.91
N TYR A 34 4.45 0.95 -19.19
CA TYR A 34 5.40 1.97 -19.66
C TYR A 34 6.57 1.42 -20.48
N GLY A 35 6.83 0.10 -20.44
CA GLY A 35 8.00 -0.51 -21.08
C GLY A 35 9.34 -0.06 -20.48
N ARG A 36 9.32 0.47 -19.25
CA ARG A 36 10.50 0.94 -18.50
C ARG A 36 11.03 -0.17 -17.59
N PRO A 37 12.33 -0.19 -17.23
CA PRO A 37 12.82 -1.09 -16.20
C PRO A 37 12.01 -0.96 -14.91
N LEU A 38 11.57 -2.09 -14.34
CA LEU A 38 10.92 -2.12 -13.04
C LEU A 38 12.01 -2.16 -11.97
N THR A 39 12.37 -1.00 -11.43
CA THR A 39 13.46 -0.83 -10.46
C THR A 39 12.99 -0.04 -9.24
N PRO A 40 13.54 -0.30 -8.03
CA PRO A 40 13.31 0.56 -6.88
C PRO A 40 13.91 1.97 -7.04
N ASP A 41 14.84 2.17 -7.97
CA ASP A 41 15.52 3.45 -8.18
C ASP A 41 14.55 4.58 -8.54
N VAL A 42 14.83 5.78 -8.01
CA VAL A 42 14.03 6.98 -8.21
C VAL A 42 14.84 7.95 -9.06
N PRO A 43 14.38 8.33 -10.26
CA PRO A 43 15.07 9.33 -11.08
C PRO A 43 15.18 10.68 -10.38
N ASP A 44 16.21 11.45 -10.72
CA ASP A 44 16.40 12.79 -10.18
C ASP A 44 15.18 13.69 -10.43
N GLY A 45 14.78 14.42 -9.39
CA GLY A 45 13.61 15.32 -9.44
C GLY A 45 12.26 14.64 -9.26
N MET A 46 12.21 13.30 -9.13
CA MET A 46 10.99 12.56 -8.83
C MET A 46 10.82 12.30 -7.33
N GLU A 47 9.58 12.08 -6.93
CA GLU A 47 9.19 11.72 -5.57
C GLU A 47 8.49 10.35 -5.55
N VAL A 48 8.35 9.81 -4.34
CA VAL A 48 7.72 8.50 -4.10
C VAL A 48 6.55 8.65 -3.14
N ALA A 49 5.45 7.99 -3.45
CA ALA A 49 4.31 7.79 -2.54
C ALA A 49 4.03 6.29 -2.43
N MET A 50 3.50 5.84 -1.29
CA MET A 50 3.12 4.43 -1.11
C MET A 50 1.79 4.31 -0.38
N PHE A 51 0.88 3.52 -0.96
CA PHE A 51 -0.51 3.44 -0.53
C PHE A 51 -0.98 1.99 -0.42
N GLY A 52 -1.66 1.67 0.67
CA GLY A 52 -2.45 0.44 0.84
C GLY A 52 -3.93 0.74 0.71
N MET A 53 -4.61 0.10 -0.24
CA MET A 53 -5.99 0.43 -0.63
C MET A 53 -6.84 -0.82 -0.87
N GLY A 54 -6.46 -1.96 -0.28
CA GLY A 54 -7.04 -3.27 -0.58
C GLY A 54 -6.25 -4.01 -1.66
N CYS A 55 -6.92 -4.84 -2.45
CA CYS A 55 -6.27 -5.62 -3.52
C CYS A 55 -5.51 -4.70 -4.49
N PHE A 56 -4.19 -4.85 -4.54
CA PHE A 56 -3.31 -3.93 -5.26
C PHE A 56 -3.50 -3.88 -6.80
N TRP A 57 -4.13 -4.89 -7.41
CA TRP A 57 -4.31 -4.97 -8.87
C TRP A 57 -5.25 -3.88 -9.39
N GLY A 58 -6.34 -3.64 -8.65
CA GLY A 58 -7.28 -2.59 -8.99
C GLY A 58 -6.69 -1.21 -8.74
N VAL A 59 -5.87 -1.11 -7.69
CA VAL A 59 -5.31 0.13 -7.15
C VAL A 59 -4.18 0.64 -8.03
N GLU A 60 -3.23 -0.20 -8.42
CA GLU A 60 -2.08 0.20 -9.24
C GLU A 60 -2.54 0.85 -10.55
N ARG A 61 -3.58 0.27 -11.16
CA ARG A 61 -4.23 0.80 -12.35
C ARG A 61 -4.82 2.20 -12.19
N MET A 62 -5.18 2.61 -10.98
CA MET A 62 -5.66 3.97 -10.73
C MET A 62 -4.53 4.97 -10.87
N PHE A 63 -3.33 4.62 -10.40
CA PHE A 63 -2.17 5.51 -10.40
C PHE A 63 -1.46 5.56 -11.75
N TRP A 64 -1.24 4.44 -12.45
CA TRP A 64 -0.49 4.48 -13.72
C TRP A 64 -1.19 5.25 -14.84
N LYS A 65 -2.47 5.62 -14.65
CA LYS A 65 -3.25 6.41 -15.61
C LYS A 65 -3.09 7.92 -15.41
N LEU A 66 -2.47 8.34 -14.33
CA LEU A 66 -2.29 9.76 -14.02
C LEU A 66 -1.11 10.32 -14.81
N ASP A 67 -1.33 11.46 -15.45
CA ASP A 67 -0.24 12.24 -16.03
C ASP A 67 0.73 12.64 -14.91
N GLY A 68 2.03 12.52 -15.17
CA GLY A 68 3.07 12.77 -14.16
C GLY A 68 3.48 11.55 -13.34
N VAL A 69 2.76 10.42 -13.42
CA VAL A 69 3.25 9.16 -12.84
C VAL A 69 4.30 8.53 -13.75
N TRP A 70 5.48 8.27 -13.19
CA TRP A 70 6.62 7.71 -13.89
C TRP A 70 6.67 6.18 -13.83
N LEU A 71 6.40 5.61 -12.67
CA LEU A 71 6.47 4.16 -12.46
C LEU A 71 5.53 3.78 -11.33
N THR A 72 4.78 2.71 -11.49
CA THR A 72 4.10 2.05 -10.37
C THR A 72 4.71 0.67 -10.16
N MET A 73 4.59 0.15 -8.94
CA MET A 73 4.97 -1.21 -8.62
C MET A 73 4.16 -1.68 -7.43
N VAL A 74 3.80 -2.96 -7.42
CA VAL A 74 3.05 -3.55 -6.32
C VAL A 74 3.92 -4.44 -5.44
N GLY A 75 3.57 -4.49 -4.16
CA GLY A 75 4.34 -5.22 -3.18
C GLY A 75 3.68 -5.31 -1.82
N TYR A 76 4.51 -5.69 -0.85
CA TYR A 76 4.15 -5.91 0.54
C TYR A 76 4.96 -4.99 1.43
N ALA A 77 4.28 -4.32 2.37
CA ALA A 77 4.94 -3.42 3.30
C ALA A 77 4.18 -3.35 4.64
N GLY A 78 4.84 -2.83 5.68
CA GLY A 78 4.20 -2.60 6.99
C GLY A 78 3.97 -3.85 7.84
N GLY A 79 4.55 -4.99 7.45
CA GLY A 79 4.62 -6.22 8.23
C GLY A 79 6.03 -6.54 8.75
N HIS A 80 6.21 -7.76 9.24
CA HIS A 80 7.43 -8.22 9.89
C HIS A 80 8.26 -9.20 9.05
N THR A 81 7.60 -9.97 8.17
CA THR A 81 8.24 -11.07 7.44
C THR A 81 9.06 -10.55 6.24
N PRO A 82 10.39 -10.66 6.23
CA PRO A 82 11.18 -10.21 5.08
C PRO A 82 10.91 -11.05 3.83
N ASN A 83 10.84 -10.39 2.66
CA ASN A 83 10.71 -11.02 1.35
C ASN A 83 9.56 -12.04 1.27
N ALA A 84 8.41 -11.75 1.89
CA ALA A 84 7.26 -12.63 1.92
C ALA A 84 6.68 -12.90 0.51
N THR A 85 6.18 -14.11 0.27
CA THR A 85 5.39 -14.42 -0.95
C THR A 85 3.93 -14.00 -0.78
N TYR A 86 3.21 -13.87 -1.89
CA TYR A 86 1.76 -13.65 -1.88
C TYR A 86 1.01 -14.67 -1.02
N GLN A 87 1.40 -15.94 -1.12
CA GLN A 87 0.78 -17.02 -0.36
C GLN A 87 0.99 -16.86 1.15
N GLU A 88 2.20 -16.45 1.56
CA GLU A 88 2.52 -16.17 2.97
C GLU A 88 1.70 -14.97 3.48
N VAL A 89 1.62 -13.90 2.70
CA VAL A 89 0.83 -12.70 3.03
C VAL A 89 -0.65 -13.04 3.19
N CYS A 90 -1.20 -13.85 2.29
CA CYS A 90 -2.59 -14.31 2.32
C CYS A 90 -2.95 -15.17 3.54
N THR A 91 -1.98 -15.67 4.30
CA THR A 91 -2.22 -16.34 5.59
C THR A 91 -2.54 -15.35 6.72
N GLY A 92 -2.22 -14.07 6.55
CA GLY A 92 -2.29 -13.04 7.61
C GLY A 92 -1.15 -13.12 8.63
N ARG A 93 -0.19 -14.04 8.45
CA ARG A 93 0.90 -14.28 9.41
C ARG A 93 2.16 -13.46 9.12
N THR A 94 2.13 -12.55 8.15
CA THR A 94 3.27 -11.67 7.85
C THR A 94 3.11 -10.27 8.43
N GLY A 95 1.87 -9.86 8.70
CA GLY A 95 1.51 -8.48 9.08
C GLY A 95 1.55 -7.48 7.92
N HIS A 96 1.98 -7.89 6.73
CA HIS A 96 2.10 -7.00 5.59
C HIS A 96 0.75 -6.51 5.11
N ASN A 97 0.76 -5.31 4.53
CA ASN A 97 -0.27 -4.74 3.69
C ASN A 97 0.09 -4.96 2.22
N GLU A 98 -0.91 -5.17 1.37
CA GLU A 98 -0.75 -4.98 -0.08
C GLU A 98 -0.67 -3.49 -0.37
N VAL A 99 0.41 -3.08 -1.04
CA VAL A 99 0.68 -1.67 -1.32
C VAL A 99 1.08 -1.45 -2.77
N VAL A 100 0.77 -0.25 -3.24
CA VAL A 100 1.30 0.31 -4.49
C VAL A 100 2.33 1.36 -4.12
N ARG A 101 3.53 1.24 -4.68
CA ARG A 101 4.56 2.28 -4.64
C ARG A 101 4.52 3.03 -5.97
N VAL A 102 4.39 4.35 -5.88
CA VAL A 102 4.18 5.26 -7.02
C VAL A 102 5.37 6.22 -7.08
N VAL A 103 6.09 6.21 -8.19
CA VAL A 103 7.11 7.21 -8.52
C VAL A 103 6.48 8.26 -9.42
N TYR A 104 6.55 9.52 -9.04
CA TYR A 104 5.86 10.61 -9.75
C TYR A 104 6.73 11.86 -9.87
N ASP A 105 6.42 12.68 -10.88
CA ASP A 105 7.00 14.00 -11.09
C ASP A 105 6.15 15.05 -10.34
N PRO A 106 6.66 15.63 -9.23
CA PRO A 106 5.92 16.60 -8.43
C PRO A 106 5.65 17.92 -9.17
N SER A 107 6.31 18.17 -10.32
CA SER A 107 6.02 19.33 -11.18
C SER A 107 4.80 19.13 -12.08
N VAL A 108 4.34 17.89 -12.24
CA VAL A 108 3.19 17.52 -13.10
C VAL A 108 1.98 17.07 -12.26
N VAL A 109 2.21 16.26 -11.23
CA VAL A 109 1.16 15.76 -10.32
C VAL A 109 1.59 15.96 -8.87
N SER A 110 0.72 16.59 -8.07
CA SER A 110 1.05 16.86 -6.67
C SER A 110 0.77 15.66 -5.77
N TYR A 111 1.39 15.61 -4.60
CA TYR A 111 1.06 14.61 -3.58
C TYR A 111 -0.42 14.70 -3.14
N ASP A 112 -1.00 15.90 -3.12
CA ASP A 112 -2.42 16.11 -2.81
C ASP A 112 -3.34 15.50 -3.88
N ASP A 113 -2.93 15.52 -5.15
CA ASP A 113 -3.65 14.84 -6.23
C ASP A 113 -3.61 13.32 -6.03
N LEU A 114 -2.46 12.76 -5.63
CA LEU A 114 -2.33 11.34 -5.29
C LEU A 114 -3.19 10.97 -4.07
N LEU A 115 -3.20 11.81 -3.03
CA LEU A 115 -4.05 11.63 -1.85
C LEU A 115 -5.54 11.69 -2.22
N LYS A 116 -5.94 12.53 -3.16
CA LYS A 116 -7.31 12.56 -3.66
C LYS A 116 -7.69 11.24 -4.33
N VAL A 117 -6.82 10.70 -5.19
CA VAL A 117 -7.03 9.38 -5.82
C VAL A 117 -7.10 8.29 -4.76
N PHE A 118 -6.25 8.36 -3.73
CA PHE A 118 -6.31 7.46 -2.58
C PHE A 118 -7.67 7.49 -1.87
N TRP A 119 -8.13 8.66 -1.43
CA TRP A 119 -9.37 8.81 -0.66
C TRP A 119 -10.64 8.46 -1.45
N GLU A 120 -10.64 8.72 -2.77
CA GLU A 120 -11.78 8.44 -3.64
C GLU A 120 -11.74 7.02 -4.24
N GLY A 121 -10.58 6.36 -4.21
CA GLY A 121 -10.33 5.07 -4.88
C GLY A 121 -10.62 3.81 -4.04
N HIS A 122 -10.87 3.94 -2.74
CA HIS A 122 -11.22 2.81 -1.86
C HIS A 122 -12.09 3.28 -0.68
N ASP A 123 -12.66 2.35 0.10
CA ASP A 123 -13.34 2.69 1.35
C ASP A 123 -12.34 2.66 2.52
N PRO A 124 -11.96 3.83 3.09
CA PRO A 124 -10.97 3.91 4.15
C PRO A 124 -11.53 3.59 5.54
N THR A 125 -12.79 3.15 5.66
CA THR A 125 -13.49 2.95 6.94
C THR A 125 -13.68 1.48 7.32
N GLN A 126 -13.12 0.56 6.54
CA GLN A 126 -13.39 -0.88 6.65
C GLN A 126 -12.42 -1.65 7.55
N GLY A 127 -11.37 -1.02 8.07
CA GLY A 127 -10.38 -1.63 8.95
C GLY A 127 -9.55 -2.69 8.22
N MET A 128 -9.56 -3.93 8.72
CA MET A 128 -8.78 -5.05 8.19
C MET A 128 -9.53 -5.79 7.07
N ARG A 129 -10.06 -5.01 6.12
CA ARG A 129 -10.87 -5.45 4.97
C ARG A 129 -10.92 -4.35 3.91
N GLN A 130 -11.05 -4.74 2.64
CA GLN A 130 -11.51 -3.87 1.57
C GLN A 130 -12.52 -4.60 0.68
N GLY A 131 -13.76 -4.11 0.59
CA GLY A 131 -14.83 -4.75 -0.16
C GLY A 131 -15.05 -6.21 0.26
N ASN A 132 -14.85 -7.13 -0.67
CA ASN A 132 -14.96 -8.58 -0.44
C ASN A 132 -13.67 -9.20 0.13
N ASP A 133 -12.56 -8.46 0.12
CA ASP A 133 -11.24 -8.94 0.51
C ASP A 133 -11.02 -8.71 2.00
N ALA A 134 -11.07 -9.80 2.79
CA ALA A 134 -10.95 -9.76 4.24
C ALA A 134 -9.57 -10.22 4.71
N GLY A 135 -8.92 -9.38 5.52
CA GLY A 135 -7.60 -9.64 6.10
C GLY A 135 -6.81 -8.36 6.33
N THR A 136 -5.85 -8.41 7.26
CA THR A 136 -4.96 -7.28 7.58
C THR A 136 -4.18 -6.80 6.37
N GLN A 137 -3.95 -7.66 5.38
CA GLN A 137 -3.25 -7.31 4.14
C GLN A 137 -4.04 -6.42 3.17
N TYR A 138 -5.32 -6.14 3.46
CA TYR A 138 -6.16 -5.28 2.64
C TYR A 138 -6.52 -3.97 3.33
N ARG A 139 -5.82 -3.63 4.41
CA ARG A 139 -6.12 -2.45 5.22
C ARG A 139 -5.78 -1.16 4.47
N SER A 140 -6.50 -0.10 4.80
CA SER A 140 -6.18 1.24 4.32
C SER A 140 -4.89 1.76 4.97
N GLY A 141 -3.94 2.26 4.18
CA GLY A 141 -2.67 2.78 4.68
C GLY A 141 -2.02 3.82 3.77
N ILE A 142 -1.40 4.83 4.38
CA ILE A 142 -0.55 5.83 3.72
C ILE A 142 0.84 5.75 4.36
N TYR A 143 1.85 5.54 3.52
CA TYR A 143 3.22 5.30 3.94
C TYR A 143 4.11 6.42 3.39
N THR A 144 4.56 7.31 4.28
CA THR A 144 5.08 8.63 3.91
C THR A 144 6.61 8.65 3.89
N PHE A 145 7.19 9.29 2.88
CA PHE A 145 8.65 9.42 2.68
C PHE A 145 9.22 10.74 3.19
N SER A 146 8.38 11.66 3.69
CA SER A 146 8.81 12.93 4.26
C SER A 146 7.81 13.45 5.30
N ASP A 147 8.26 14.37 6.15
CA ASP A 147 7.39 15.08 7.09
C ASP A 147 6.30 15.90 6.37
N ALA A 148 6.62 16.43 5.18
CA ALA A 148 5.64 17.14 4.35
C ALA A 148 4.52 16.20 3.88
N GLN A 149 4.87 15.00 3.40
CA GLN A 149 3.87 13.98 3.05
C GLN A 149 3.04 13.54 4.25
N LYS A 150 3.67 13.40 5.43
CA LYS A 150 2.96 13.07 6.68
C LYS A 150 1.96 14.14 7.07
N SER A 151 2.34 15.42 7.03
CA SER A 151 1.42 16.52 7.30
C SER A 151 0.26 16.54 6.29
N ALA A 152 0.56 16.46 4.99
CA ALA A 152 -0.46 16.47 3.95
C ALA A 152 -1.43 15.27 4.05
N ALA A 153 -0.93 14.07 4.38
CA ALA A 153 -1.77 12.90 4.61
C ALA A 153 -2.71 13.08 5.82
N GLU A 154 -2.21 13.63 6.91
CA GLU A 154 -2.98 13.93 8.13
C GLU A 154 -4.03 15.04 7.91
N ASP A 155 -3.66 16.09 7.19
CA ASP A 155 -4.56 17.20 6.84
C ASP A 155 -5.66 16.73 5.88
N SER A 156 -5.30 15.92 4.87
CA SER A 156 -6.27 15.36 3.93
C SER A 156 -7.24 14.38 4.61
N ARG A 157 -6.77 13.56 5.56
CA ARG A 157 -7.62 12.71 6.41
C ARG A 157 -8.64 13.55 7.17
N THR A 158 -8.19 14.63 7.80
CA THR A 158 -9.02 15.56 8.57
C THR A 158 -10.07 16.24 7.69
N MET A 159 -9.70 16.61 6.47
CA MET A 159 -10.61 17.20 5.48
C MET A 159 -11.64 16.20 4.95
N PHE A 160 -11.26 14.93 4.77
CA PHE A 160 -12.12 13.91 4.15
C PHE A 160 -13.11 13.28 5.14
N ALA A 161 -12.75 13.16 6.42
CA ALA A 161 -13.57 12.51 7.44
C ALA A 161 -15.01 13.07 7.57
N PRO A 162 -15.27 14.40 7.55
CA PRO A 162 -16.64 14.93 7.57
C PRO A 162 -17.47 14.49 6.36
N ARG A 163 -16.88 14.45 5.16
CA ARG A 163 -17.56 14.03 3.92
C ARG A 163 -18.01 12.58 3.98
N LEU A 164 -17.18 11.71 4.55
CA LEU A 164 -17.53 10.31 4.80
C LEU A 164 -18.67 10.18 5.80
N LYS A 165 -18.60 10.92 6.90
CA LYS A 165 -19.64 10.94 7.94
C LYS A 165 -20.99 11.41 7.38
N GLU A 166 -21.00 12.47 6.58
CA GLU A 166 -22.21 12.98 5.90
C GLU A 166 -22.86 11.94 4.97
N ARG A 167 -22.05 11.05 4.38
CA ARG A 167 -22.51 9.94 3.54
C ARG A 167 -22.83 8.66 4.31
N GLY A 168 -22.78 8.69 5.65
CA GLY A 168 -23.12 7.56 6.51
C GLY A 168 -22.02 6.51 6.69
N PHE A 169 -20.77 6.82 6.31
CA PHE A 169 -19.62 5.95 6.56
C PHE A 169 -19.14 6.05 8.02
N GLY A 170 -18.35 5.06 8.43
CA GLY A 170 -17.71 5.02 9.75
C GLY A 170 -16.52 5.97 9.88
N ALA A 171 -15.80 5.85 11.00
CA ALA A 171 -14.54 6.54 11.17
C ALA A 171 -13.48 6.00 10.21
N ILE A 172 -12.57 6.87 9.76
CA ILE A 172 -11.41 6.47 8.95
C ILE A 172 -10.53 5.54 9.78
N THR A 173 -10.13 4.43 9.15
CA THR A 173 -9.25 3.38 9.70
C THR A 173 -7.85 3.39 9.08
N THR A 174 -7.59 4.29 8.14
CA THR A 174 -6.30 4.46 7.47
C THR A 174 -5.17 4.66 8.47
N GLU A 175 -4.16 3.80 8.41
CA GLU A 175 -2.89 4.05 9.11
C GLU A 175 -2.05 5.07 8.33
N ILE A 176 -1.44 6.03 9.01
CA ILE A 176 -0.55 7.02 8.42
C ILE A 176 0.78 6.95 9.18
N VAL A 177 1.79 6.38 8.55
CA VAL A 177 3.10 6.11 9.18
C VAL A 177 4.24 6.39 8.22
N GLU A 178 5.46 6.52 8.75
CA GLU A 178 6.67 6.59 7.93
C GLU A 178 6.80 5.33 7.07
N ALA A 179 7.28 5.48 5.83
CA ALA A 179 7.33 4.40 4.87
C ALA A 179 8.21 3.23 5.38
N PRO A 180 7.63 2.04 5.60
CA PRO A 180 8.40 0.86 5.95
C PRO A 180 9.13 0.32 4.70
N THR A 181 9.96 -0.71 4.90
CA THR A 181 10.57 -1.45 3.79
C THR A 181 9.49 -1.98 2.84
N PHE A 182 9.68 -1.71 1.55
CA PHE A 182 8.87 -2.26 0.46
C PHE A 182 9.51 -3.55 -0.06
N PHE A 183 8.73 -4.61 -0.14
CA PHE A 183 9.10 -5.87 -0.78
C PHE A 183 8.28 -6.03 -2.05
N PHE A 184 8.94 -6.22 -3.20
CA PHE A 184 8.23 -6.51 -4.46
C PHE A 184 7.32 -7.74 -4.32
N ALA A 185 6.15 -7.69 -4.94
CA ALA A 185 5.34 -8.86 -5.22
C ALA A 185 5.87 -9.59 -6.46
N GLU A 186 5.41 -10.83 -6.66
CA GLU A 186 5.75 -11.67 -7.80
C GLU A 186 5.41 -11.00 -9.15
N ASP A 187 6.07 -11.44 -10.23
CA ASP A 187 5.93 -10.89 -11.58
C ASP A 187 4.49 -10.86 -12.10
N TYR A 188 3.70 -11.89 -11.83
CA TYR A 188 2.30 -11.99 -12.25
C TYR A 188 1.37 -11.02 -11.53
N HIS A 189 1.86 -10.30 -10.51
CA HIS A 189 1.12 -9.24 -9.84
C HIS A 189 1.41 -7.84 -10.42
N GLN A 190 2.53 -7.66 -11.13
CA GLN A 190 2.95 -6.39 -11.73
C GLN A 190 2.25 -6.09 -13.07
#